data_AF-A0A928UE78-F1
#
_entry.id   AF-A0A928UE78-F1
#
_cell.length_a   1.000
_cell.length_b   1.000
_cell.length_c   1.000
_cell.angle_alpha   90.00
_cell.angle_beta   90.00
_cell.angle_gamma   90.00
#
_symmetry.space_group_name_H-M   'P 1'
#
loop_
_entity.id
_entity.type
_entity.pdbx_description
1 polymer ?
#
loop_
_entity_poly.entity_id
_entity_poly.type
_entity_poly.pdbx_seq_one_letter_code
_entity_poly.pdbx_strand_id
1 'polypeptide(L)'
;MFKKIFRGIFALAVLAMVHNPANAFYTDMDENHWAYQSIKFLTEVGVVVGYPDGTYKPDIPVTRAEFASMAIKALGQENTTVAQEIHFDDITPEFWAYNIIQKAVYFDLIPDAKGESYRPFDSVTRAEAINIAVNALTTNQISQEKADSIIAKSYEDYEKLPAWFLMAAAKAHILDLVVVMPGHEGKMEALRPANRAEVAQILYKMMQEAKLNPNAKLAEVMQKRTADGFIVDNVKVQGSIGIIPAGTIFPIRLETVVGSQISSVTDIYTAKTPQNYVTKEKYLLISENSDMKGQVKYVQPAKLFKTQGEVIIKNELLVTPNDQAVMVYGVATLGPDKIGFWRKIFKGAKVLTRPNQIVNIRLLAPIKIDLTNGYIYE
;
A
#
# COMPACT_ATOMS: atom_id res chain seq x y z
N MET A 1 35.36 -33.19 -27.73
CA MET A 1 34.62 -32.18 -28.53
C MET A 1 33.15 -32.07 -28.10
N PHE A 2 32.83 -32.21 -26.80
CA PHE A 2 31.44 -32.35 -26.29
C PHE A 2 31.15 -31.46 -25.06
N LYS A 3 31.82 -30.31 -24.93
CA LYS A 3 31.60 -29.36 -23.81
C LYS A 3 31.31 -27.91 -24.23
N LYS A 4 31.14 -27.64 -25.53
CA LYS A 4 30.86 -26.28 -26.04
C LYS A 4 29.47 -26.08 -26.65
N ILE A 5 28.62 -27.12 -26.72
CA ILE A 5 27.28 -27.02 -27.33
C ILE A 5 26.17 -26.69 -26.31
N PHE A 6 26.39 -26.92 -25.01
CA PHE A 6 25.37 -26.67 -23.98
C PHE A 6 25.22 -25.21 -23.49
N ARG A 7 26.13 -24.31 -23.90
CA ARG A 7 26.04 -22.88 -23.54
C ARG A 7 25.19 -22.04 -24.50
N GLY A 8 24.89 -22.56 -25.70
CA GLY A 8 24.05 -21.87 -26.69
C GLY A 8 22.54 -22.07 -26.50
N ILE A 9 22.12 -23.17 -25.86
CA ILE A 9 20.70 -23.49 -25.67
C ILE A 9 20.12 -22.77 -24.44
N PHE A 10 20.94 -22.50 -23.42
CA PHE A 10 20.51 -21.76 -22.23
C PHE A 10 20.38 -20.25 -22.47
N ALA A 11 21.14 -19.69 -23.43
CA ALA A 11 21.04 -18.28 -23.81
C ALA A 11 19.83 -17.96 -24.71
N LEU A 12 19.31 -18.95 -25.45
CA LEU A 12 18.09 -18.78 -26.26
C LEU A 12 16.80 -18.93 -25.44
N ALA A 13 16.82 -19.69 -24.34
CA ALA A 13 15.67 -19.82 -23.44
C ALA A 13 15.41 -18.56 -22.60
N VAL A 14 16.46 -17.78 -22.30
CA VAL A 14 16.34 -16.52 -21.55
C VAL A 14 15.81 -15.37 -22.44
N LEU A 15 16.01 -15.44 -23.77
CA LEU A 15 15.47 -14.45 -24.71
C LEU A 15 13.99 -14.65 -25.08
N ALA A 16 13.38 -15.79 -24.70
CA ALA A 16 11.95 -16.03 -24.87
C ALA A 16 11.08 -15.54 -23.69
N MET A 17 11.70 -15.07 -22.58
CA MET A 17 10.99 -14.49 -21.44
C MET A 17 10.73 -12.99 -21.55
N VAL A 18 11.07 -12.37 -22.69
CA VAL A 18 10.63 -11.01 -23.04
C VAL A 18 9.58 -11.11 -24.12
N HIS A 19 8.45 -11.74 -23.79
CA HIS A 19 7.17 -11.45 -24.40
C HIS A 19 6.24 -11.08 -23.25
N ASN A 20 6.19 -9.78 -22.99
CA ASN A 20 5.13 -9.15 -22.22
C ASN A 20 4.03 -8.75 -23.21
N PRO A 21 3.00 -9.57 -23.47
CA PRO A 21 1.67 -9.02 -23.60
C PRO A 21 1.17 -8.77 -22.17
N ALA A 22 0.32 -7.77 -21.99
CA ALA A 22 -0.47 -7.61 -20.78
C ALA A 22 -1.26 -8.92 -20.51
N ASN A 23 -0.65 -9.86 -19.79
CA ASN A 23 -1.26 -11.11 -19.41
C ASN A 23 -2.06 -10.83 -18.14
N ALA A 24 -3.33 -11.23 -18.14
CA ALA A 24 -4.17 -11.24 -16.96
C ALA A 24 -3.37 -11.79 -15.78
N PHE A 25 -3.37 -11.04 -14.68
CA PHE A 25 -2.61 -11.29 -13.47
C PHE A 25 -2.66 -12.76 -13.01
N TYR A 26 -3.84 -13.37 -13.14
CA TYR A 26 -4.04 -14.82 -13.14
C TYR A 26 -4.93 -15.19 -14.32
N THR A 27 -4.75 -16.38 -14.90
CA THR A 27 -5.46 -16.79 -16.12
C THR A 27 -6.95 -17.01 -15.93
N ASP A 28 -7.40 -17.19 -14.68
CA ASP A 28 -8.78 -17.40 -14.26
C ASP A 28 -9.40 -16.17 -13.57
N MET A 29 -8.75 -15.00 -13.68
CA MET A 29 -9.21 -13.75 -13.06
C MET A 29 -9.45 -12.67 -14.11
N ASP A 30 -10.73 -12.48 -14.47
CA ASP A 30 -11.19 -11.37 -15.30
C ASP A 30 -11.10 -10.03 -14.54
N GLU A 31 -10.74 -8.94 -15.22
CA GLU A 31 -10.64 -7.60 -14.59
C GLU A 31 -11.99 -7.10 -14.03
N ASN A 32 -13.11 -7.60 -14.56
CA ASN A 32 -14.46 -7.32 -14.09
C ASN A 32 -14.89 -8.24 -12.94
N HIS A 33 -14.07 -9.23 -12.55
CA HIS A 33 -14.36 -10.06 -11.39
C HIS A 33 -14.39 -9.19 -10.13
N TRP A 34 -15.43 -9.33 -9.31
CA TRP A 34 -15.70 -8.45 -8.16
C TRP A 34 -14.53 -8.37 -7.15
N ALA A 35 -13.75 -9.45 -7.01
CA ALA A 35 -12.56 -9.51 -6.15
C ALA A 35 -11.23 -9.16 -6.84
N TYR A 36 -11.23 -8.82 -8.14
CA TYR A 36 -10.01 -8.67 -8.94
C TYR A 36 -9.02 -7.67 -8.33
N GLN A 37 -9.49 -6.47 -8.00
CA GLN A 37 -8.63 -5.40 -7.46
C GLN A 37 -7.99 -5.80 -6.13
N SER A 38 -8.75 -6.44 -5.24
CA SER A 38 -8.26 -6.92 -3.95
C SER A 38 -7.23 -8.03 -4.12
N ILE A 39 -7.49 -9.00 -5.01
CA ILE A 39 -6.56 -10.09 -5.30
C ILE A 39 -5.27 -9.56 -5.91
N LYS A 40 -5.38 -8.65 -6.89
CA LYS A 40 -4.23 -8.00 -7.52
C LYS A 40 -3.38 -7.28 -6.47
N PHE A 41 -4.00 -6.38 -5.69
CA PHE A 41 -3.30 -5.63 -4.65
C PHE A 41 -2.62 -6.57 -3.63
N LEU A 42 -3.36 -7.53 -3.09
CA LEU A 42 -2.82 -8.46 -2.08
C LEU A 42 -1.69 -9.34 -2.61
N THR A 43 -1.65 -9.59 -3.90
CA THR A 43 -0.54 -10.33 -4.50
C THR A 43 0.66 -9.42 -4.76
N GLU A 44 0.45 -8.18 -5.20
CA GLU A 44 1.50 -7.17 -5.33
C GLU A 44 2.21 -6.90 -3.99
N VAL A 45 1.47 -6.94 -2.88
CA VAL A 45 2.03 -6.83 -1.53
C VAL A 45 2.41 -8.18 -0.89
N GLY A 46 2.36 -9.29 -1.63
CA GLY A 46 2.87 -10.60 -1.20
C GLY A 46 2.04 -11.33 -0.14
N VAL A 47 0.79 -10.90 0.12
CA VAL A 47 -0.12 -11.51 1.09
C VAL A 47 -0.72 -12.80 0.54
N VAL A 48 -1.11 -12.79 -0.74
CA VAL A 48 -1.68 -13.97 -1.42
C VAL A 48 -0.83 -14.36 -2.63
N VAL A 49 -0.94 -15.62 -3.03
CA VAL A 49 -0.21 -16.18 -4.17
C VAL A 49 -1.11 -17.12 -4.95
N GLY A 50 -0.93 -17.14 -6.27
CA GLY A 50 -1.58 -18.08 -7.18
C GLY A 50 -0.87 -19.43 -7.22
N TYR A 51 -1.40 -20.32 -8.04
CA TYR A 51 -0.88 -21.66 -8.25
C TYR A 51 0.19 -21.65 -9.36
N PRO A 52 1.07 -22.67 -9.39
CA PRO A 52 2.09 -22.80 -10.44
C PRO A 52 1.55 -22.90 -11.87
N ASP A 53 0.26 -23.23 -12.02
CA ASP A 53 -0.46 -23.30 -13.29
C ASP A 53 -0.92 -21.92 -13.81
N GLY A 54 -0.64 -20.83 -13.07
CA GLY A 54 -1.01 -19.46 -13.44
C GLY A 54 -2.42 -19.04 -12.97
N THR A 55 -3.11 -19.88 -12.20
CA THR A 55 -4.47 -19.60 -11.71
C THR A 55 -4.48 -19.09 -10.26
N TYR A 56 -5.56 -18.43 -9.83
CA TYR A 56 -5.80 -18.06 -8.43
C TYR A 56 -6.75 -19.02 -7.71
N LYS A 57 -7.68 -19.62 -8.46
CA LYS A 57 -8.77 -20.49 -8.01
C LYS A 57 -9.70 -19.80 -6.99
N PRO A 58 -10.39 -18.71 -7.40
CA PRO A 58 -11.14 -17.83 -6.48
C PRO A 58 -12.22 -18.55 -5.67
N ASP A 59 -12.84 -19.59 -6.24
CA ASP A 59 -13.98 -20.30 -5.64
C ASP A 59 -13.59 -21.41 -4.66
N ILE A 60 -12.29 -21.72 -4.53
CA ILE A 60 -11.83 -22.77 -3.61
C ILE A 60 -11.90 -22.27 -2.16
N PRO A 61 -12.43 -23.07 -1.21
CA PRO A 61 -12.37 -22.75 0.21
C PRO A 61 -10.95 -22.62 0.76
N VAL A 62 -10.77 -21.78 1.76
CA VAL A 62 -9.48 -21.61 2.46
C VAL A 62 -9.53 -22.32 3.81
N THR A 63 -8.48 -23.03 4.20
CA THR A 63 -8.41 -23.63 5.54
C THR A 63 -8.20 -22.57 6.62
N ARG A 64 -8.58 -22.85 7.87
CA ARG A 64 -8.39 -21.93 9.00
C ARG A 64 -6.92 -21.55 9.21
N ALA A 65 -6.00 -22.51 9.07
CA ALA A 65 -4.56 -22.26 9.17
C ALA A 65 -4.03 -21.36 8.04
N GLU A 66 -4.48 -21.59 6.80
CA GLU A 66 -4.12 -20.72 5.66
C GLU A 66 -4.67 -19.30 5.85
N PHE A 67 -5.92 -19.17 6.31
CA PHE A 67 -6.53 -17.87 6.56
C PHE A 67 -5.77 -17.08 7.64
N ALA A 68 -5.39 -17.73 8.75
CA ALA A 68 -4.56 -17.09 9.78
C ALA A 68 -3.21 -16.63 9.23
N SER A 69 -2.57 -17.43 8.37
CA SER A 69 -1.32 -17.06 7.67
C SER A 69 -1.51 -15.81 6.81
N MET A 70 -2.58 -15.78 6.01
CA MET A 70 -2.90 -14.62 5.17
C MET A 70 -3.22 -13.38 6.01
N ALA A 71 -3.94 -13.52 7.13
CA ALA A 71 -4.26 -12.41 8.03
C ALA A 71 -3.01 -11.80 8.68
N ILE A 72 -2.10 -12.64 9.19
CA ILE A 72 -0.83 -12.18 9.78
C ILE A 72 0.05 -11.47 8.74
N LYS A 73 0.13 -12.01 7.52
CA LYS A 73 0.83 -11.35 6.41
C LYS A 73 0.19 -10.02 6.01
N ALA A 74 -1.15 -9.97 5.93
CA ALA A 74 -1.89 -8.75 5.59
C ALA A 74 -1.63 -7.62 6.60
N LEU A 75 -1.36 -7.97 7.85
CA LEU A 75 -1.02 -7.02 8.93
C LEU A 75 0.50 -6.74 9.02
N GLY A 76 1.32 -7.35 8.15
CA GLY A 76 2.78 -7.21 8.14
C GLY A 76 3.48 -7.76 9.39
N GLN A 77 2.88 -8.77 10.04
CA GLN A 77 3.34 -9.32 11.32
C GLN A 77 4.01 -10.70 11.21
N GLU A 78 4.38 -11.12 10.01
CA GLU A 78 4.98 -12.43 9.75
C GLU A 78 6.35 -12.59 10.42
N ASN A 79 7.07 -11.49 10.66
CA ASN A 79 8.40 -11.48 11.28
C ASN A 79 8.37 -11.16 12.77
N THR A 80 7.20 -10.91 13.36
CA THR A 80 7.08 -10.60 14.79
C THR A 80 7.43 -11.83 15.63
N THR A 81 8.26 -11.66 16.66
CA THR A 81 8.56 -12.72 17.61
C THR A 81 7.61 -12.63 18.80
N VAL A 82 6.93 -13.72 19.13
CA VAL A 82 5.97 -13.79 20.24
C VAL A 82 6.36 -14.94 21.16
N ALA A 83 6.35 -14.69 22.47
CA ALA A 83 6.73 -15.68 23.49
C ALA A 83 5.51 -16.39 24.13
N GLN A 84 4.29 -15.94 23.82
CA GLN A 84 3.06 -16.49 24.38
C GLN A 84 2.83 -17.92 23.88
N GLU A 85 2.63 -18.88 24.79
CA GLU A 85 2.18 -20.22 24.43
C GLU A 85 0.69 -20.21 24.03
N ILE A 86 0.30 -21.16 23.17
CA ILE A 86 -1.10 -21.39 22.76
C ILE A 86 -1.57 -22.74 23.28
N HIS A 87 -2.86 -22.87 23.57
CA HIS A 87 -3.41 -24.01 24.30
C HIS A 87 -4.52 -24.73 23.51
N PHE A 88 -4.25 -25.04 22.23
CA PHE A 88 -5.14 -25.84 21.39
C PHE A 88 -4.72 -27.31 21.40
N ASP A 89 -5.69 -28.21 21.54
CA ASP A 89 -5.42 -29.66 21.68
C ASP A 89 -4.95 -30.33 20.37
N ASP A 90 -5.17 -29.68 19.23
CA ASP A 90 -4.88 -30.19 17.88
C ASP A 90 -3.75 -29.42 17.17
N ILE A 91 -2.99 -28.58 17.89
CA ILE A 91 -1.88 -27.80 17.37
C ILE A 91 -0.60 -28.10 18.17
N THR A 92 0.38 -28.74 17.53
CA THR A 92 1.69 -29.01 18.12
C THR A 92 2.75 -28.01 17.62
N PRO A 93 3.86 -27.78 18.36
CA PRO A 93 4.95 -26.90 17.94
C PRO A 93 5.55 -27.20 16.56
N GLU A 94 5.46 -28.45 16.08
CA GLU A 94 5.95 -28.89 14.78
C GLU A 94 5.01 -28.52 13.62
N PHE A 95 3.77 -28.13 13.92
CA PHE A 95 2.81 -27.73 12.90
C PHE A 95 3.30 -26.48 12.17
N TRP A 96 3.26 -26.49 10.82
CA TRP A 96 3.81 -25.41 10.00
C TRP A 96 3.24 -24.02 10.34
N ALA A 97 1.97 -23.97 10.77
CA ALA A 97 1.30 -22.73 11.15
C ALA A 97 1.32 -22.47 12.66
N TYR A 98 2.05 -23.24 13.47
CA TYR A 98 2.10 -23.06 14.94
C TYR A 98 2.43 -21.60 15.29
N ASN A 99 3.56 -21.09 14.80
CA ASN A 99 4.00 -19.72 15.05
C ASN A 99 3.04 -18.66 14.48
N ILE A 100 2.28 -19.01 13.45
CA ILE A 100 1.30 -18.10 12.82
C ILE A 100 0.05 -18.00 13.71
N ILE A 101 -0.46 -19.14 14.17
CA ILE A 101 -1.60 -19.21 15.09
C ILE A 101 -1.23 -18.54 16.41
N GLN A 102 -0.01 -18.78 16.89
CA GLN A 102 0.56 -18.10 18.06
C GLN A 102 0.52 -16.58 17.93
N LYS A 103 0.92 -16.04 16.77
CA LYS A 103 0.80 -14.60 16.48
C LYS A 103 -0.65 -14.15 16.42
N ALA A 104 -1.54 -14.92 15.79
CA ALA A 104 -2.95 -14.56 15.68
C ALA A 104 -3.63 -14.48 17.06
N VAL A 105 -3.25 -15.37 17.98
CA VAL A 105 -3.64 -15.30 19.39
C VAL A 105 -2.99 -14.09 20.07
N TYR A 106 -1.68 -13.91 19.89
CA TYR A 106 -0.96 -12.78 20.49
C TYR A 106 -1.58 -11.44 20.09
N PHE A 107 -1.95 -11.23 18.84
CA PHE A 107 -2.56 -10.00 18.34
C PHE A 107 -4.08 -9.90 18.59
N ASP A 108 -4.65 -10.77 19.42
CA ASP A 108 -6.07 -10.82 19.76
C ASP A 108 -6.99 -11.02 18.54
N LEU A 109 -6.47 -11.58 17.44
CA LEU A 109 -7.27 -11.90 16.25
C LEU A 109 -8.15 -13.12 16.50
N ILE A 110 -7.60 -14.11 17.23
CA ILE A 110 -8.23 -15.38 17.58
C ILE A 110 -8.11 -15.58 19.10
N PRO A 111 -9.18 -15.98 19.80
CA PRO A 111 -9.09 -16.28 21.23
C PRO A 111 -8.26 -17.54 21.50
N ASP A 112 -7.48 -17.53 22.59
CA ASP A 112 -6.84 -18.73 23.14
C ASP A 112 -7.86 -19.55 23.93
N ALA A 113 -8.68 -20.32 23.22
CA ALA A 113 -9.70 -21.18 23.81
C ALA A 113 -9.06 -22.45 24.41
N LYS A 114 -8.54 -22.31 25.64
CA LYS A 114 -7.78 -23.35 26.32
C LYS A 114 -8.53 -24.68 26.40
N GLY A 115 -7.94 -25.73 25.83
CA GLY A 115 -8.52 -27.09 25.81
C GLY A 115 -9.58 -27.29 24.73
N GLU A 116 -9.65 -26.39 23.75
CA GLU A 116 -10.47 -26.55 22.55
C GLU A 116 -9.60 -26.83 21.32
N SER A 117 -10.19 -27.43 20.28
CA SER A 117 -9.52 -27.64 19.00
C SER A 117 -9.56 -26.38 18.14
N TYR A 118 -8.41 -25.98 17.59
CA TYR A 118 -8.30 -24.89 16.61
C TYR A 118 -8.94 -25.26 15.26
N ARG A 119 -8.92 -26.54 14.88
CA ARG A 119 -9.40 -27.09 13.60
C ARG A 119 -8.64 -26.52 12.40
N PRO A 120 -7.31 -26.71 12.29
CA PRO A 120 -6.50 -26.02 11.29
C PRO A 120 -6.81 -26.40 9.84
N PHE A 121 -7.31 -27.62 9.60
CA PHE A 121 -7.60 -28.16 8.27
C PHE A 121 -9.04 -27.94 7.82
N ASP A 122 -9.93 -27.54 8.74
CA ASP A 122 -11.30 -27.16 8.37
C ASP A 122 -11.27 -25.91 7.50
N SER A 123 -12.23 -25.80 6.59
CA SER A 123 -12.45 -24.54 5.88
C SER A 123 -12.86 -23.44 6.86
N VAL A 124 -12.26 -22.26 6.73
CA VAL A 124 -12.68 -21.08 7.49
C VAL A 124 -14.10 -20.69 7.07
N THR A 125 -14.95 -20.45 8.06
CA THR A 125 -16.30 -19.93 7.79
C THR A 125 -16.24 -18.42 7.55
N ARG A 126 -17.27 -17.88 6.89
CA ARG A 126 -17.41 -16.42 6.73
C ARG A 126 -17.46 -15.68 8.07
N ALA A 127 -18.15 -16.24 9.05
CA ALA A 127 -18.22 -15.68 10.39
C ALA A 127 -16.85 -15.56 11.04
N GLU A 128 -16.04 -16.62 10.97
CA GLU A 128 -14.69 -16.65 11.55
C GLU A 128 -13.76 -15.65 10.84
N ALA A 129 -13.81 -15.59 9.50
CA ALA A 129 -13.01 -14.66 8.72
C ALA A 129 -13.35 -13.19 9.03
N ILE A 130 -14.65 -12.86 9.09
CA ILE A 130 -15.13 -11.52 9.45
C ILE A 130 -14.78 -11.19 10.91
N ASN A 131 -14.91 -12.16 11.82
CA ASN A 131 -14.57 -11.95 13.23
C ASN A 131 -13.09 -11.62 13.42
N ILE A 132 -12.18 -12.35 12.74
CA ILE A 132 -10.75 -12.03 12.73
C ILE A 132 -10.50 -10.62 12.16
N ALA A 133 -11.17 -10.27 11.06
CA ALA A 133 -11.04 -8.95 10.47
C ALA A 133 -11.49 -7.83 11.41
N VAL A 134 -12.59 -8.01 12.14
CA VAL A 134 -13.07 -7.05 13.14
C VAL A 134 -12.15 -6.99 14.35
N ASN A 135 -11.63 -8.13 14.81
CA ASN A 135 -10.72 -8.20 15.96
C ASN A 135 -9.39 -7.50 15.69
N ALA A 136 -8.95 -7.40 14.44
CA ALA A 136 -7.79 -6.61 14.05
C ALA A 136 -7.98 -5.10 14.28
N LEU A 137 -9.20 -4.65 14.60
CA LEU A 137 -9.58 -3.24 14.58
C LEU A 137 -10.06 -2.73 15.94
N THR A 138 -9.79 -1.45 16.20
CA THR A 138 -10.49 -0.69 17.24
C THR A 138 -11.84 -0.26 16.68
N THR A 139 -12.91 -0.63 17.39
CA THR A 139 -14.30 -0.41 16.94
C THR A 139 -15.08 0.35 18.00
N ASN A 140 -16.07 1.14 17.57
CA ASN A 140 -17.00 1.79 18.50
C ASN A 140 -17.74 0.74 19.32
N GLN A 141 -17.90 1.00 20.62
CA GLN A 141 -18.71 0.16 21.48
C GLN A 141 -20.19 0.31 21.11
N ILE A 142 -20.90 -0.82 21.01
CA ILE A 142 -22.34 -0.89 20.75
C ILE A 142 -22.96 -1.91 21.70
N SER A 143 -24.22 -1.70 22.09
CA SER A 143 -24.95 -2.67 22.91
C SER A 143 -25.38 -3.87 22.08
N GLN A 144 -25.73 -4.98 22.75
CA GLN A 144 -26.22 -6.18 22.08
C GLN A 144 -27.55 -5.92 21.35
N GLU A 145 -28.45 -5.11 21.91
CA GLU A 145 -29.71 -4.73 21.27
C GLU A 145 -29.47 -3.89 20.01
N LYS A 146 -28.45 -3.01 20.04
CA LYS A 146 -28.08 -2.23 18.86
C LYS A 146 -27.49 -3.13 17.77
N ALA A 147 -26.64 -4.08 18.14
CA ALA A 147 -26.08 -5.05 17.20
C ALA A 147 -27.19 -5.89 16.54
N ASP A 148 -28.10 -6.43 17.35
CA ASP A 148 -29.27 -7.18 16.90
C ASP A 148 -30.13 -6.36 15.92
N SER A 149 -30.47 -5.12 16.30
CA SER A 149 -31.29 -4.25 15.45
C SER A 149 -30.64 -3.90 14.12
N ILE A 150 -29.31 -3.76 14.07
CA ILE A 150 -28.58 -3.52 12.81
C ILE A 150 -28.71 -4.75 11.92
N ILE A 151 -28.34 -5.92 12.45
CA ILE A 151 -28.27 -7.14 11.64
C ILE A 151 -29.66 -7.59 11.18
N ALA A 152 -30.67 -7.58 12.05
CA ALA A 152 -32.03 -7.96 11.71
C ALA A 152 -32.66 -7.08 10.61
N LYS A 153 -32.23 -5.82 10.49
CA LYS A 153 -32.69 -4.90 9.43
C LYS A 153 -31.90 -5.03 8.13
N SER A 154 -30.69 -5.58 8.19
CA SER A 154 -29.75 -5.57 7.07
C SER A 154 -29.61 -6.92 6.37
N TYR A 155 -29.94 -8.02 7.03
CA TYR A 155 -29.72 -9.37 6.50
C TYR A 155 -30.93 -10.29 6.67
N GLU A 156 -31.33 -10.94 5.58
CA GLU A 156 -32.46 -11.86 5.52
C GLU A 156 -32.26 -13.11 6.39
N ASP A 157 -31.01 -13.54 6.54
CA ASP A 157 -30.63 -14.75 7.26
C ASP A 157 -30.18 -14.48 8.70
N TYR A 158 -30.52 -13.31 9.28
CA TYR A 158 -30.09 -12.92 10.62
C TYR A 158 -30.41 -13.95 11.71
N GLU A 159 -31.56 -14.64 11.62
CA GLU A 159 -31.98 -15.67 12.57
C GLU A 159 -31.06 -16.90 12.57
N LYS A 160 -30.26 -17.09 11.51
CA LYS A 160 -29.30 -18.19 11.38
C LYS A 160 -27.90 -17.82 11.87
N LEU A 161 -27.67 -16.56 12.28
CA LEU A 161 -26.36 -16.14 12.76
C LEU A 161 -26.10 -16.74 14.15
N PRO A 162 -24.91 -17.29 14.38
CA PRO A 162 -24.58 -17.77 15.71
C PRO A 162 -24.42 -16.59 16.68
N ALA A 163 -24.89 -16.76 17.92
CA ALA A 163 -24.91 -15.69 18.92
C ALA A 163 -23.54 -15.06 19.18
N TRP A 164 -22.46 -15.86 19.14
CA TRP A 164 -21.09 -15.38 19.33
C TRP A 164 -20.65 -14.40 18.23
N PHE A 165 -21.22 -14.49 17.03
CA PHE A 165 -20.84 -13.67 15.88
C PHE A 165 -21.63 -12.37 15.80
N LEU A 166 -22.79 -12.25 16.45
CA LEU A 166 -23.71 -11.11 16.29
C LEU A 166 -23.03 -9.74 16.48
N MET A 167 -22.18 -9.62 17.50
CA MET A 167 -21.45 -8.38 17.78
C MET A 167 -20.44 -8.06 16.68
N ALA A 168 -19.67 -9.06 16.23
CA ALA A 168 -18.69 -8.88 15.16
C ALA A 168 -19.37 -8.59 13.82
N ALA A 169 -20.46 -9.28 13.51
CA ALA A 169 -21.31 -9.03 12.35
C ALA A 169 -21.77 -7.57 12.29
N ALA A 170 -22.30 -7.03 13.40
CA ALA A 170 -22.78 -5.65 13.46
C ALA A 170 -21.65 -4.64 13.28
N LYS A 171 -20.49 -4.87 13.92
CA LYS A 171 -19.31 -4.02 13.76
C LYS A 171 -18.76 -4.07 12.34
N ALA A 172 -18.71 -5.26 11.73
CA ALA A 172 -18.33 -5.43 10.33
C ALA A 172 -19.27 -4.68 9.39
N HIS A 173 -20.59 -4.69 9.66
CA HIS A 173 -21.55 -3.92 8.88
C HIS A 173 -21.29 -2.41 8.99
N ILE A 174 -21.09 -1.89 10.21
CA ILE A 174 -20.81 -0.45 10.45
C ILE A 174 -19.55 0.01 9.72
N LEU A 175 -18.53 -0.84 9.67
CA LEU A 175 -17.23 -0.54 9.04
C LEU A 175 -17.19 -0.90 7.54
N ASP A 176 -18.32 -1.29 6.94
CA ASP A 176 -18.37 -1.81 5.57
C ASP A 176 -17.33 -2.91 5.31
N LEU A 177 -17.13 -3.82 6.27
CA LEU A 177 -16.23 -4.97 6.16
C LEU A 177 -16.93 -6.23 5.62
N VAL A 178 -18.27 -6.25 5.63
CA VAL A 178 -19.03 -7.39 5.12
C VAL A 178 -18.81 -7.49 3.61
N VAL A 179 -18.34 -8.65 3.17
CA VAL A 179 -18.16 -8.97 1.75
C VAL A 179 -19.34 -9.79 1.29
N VAL A 180 -20.00 -9.34 0.23
CA VAL A 180 -21.13 -10.04 -0.38
C VAL A 180 -20.79 -10.33 -1.82
N MET A 181 -20.85 -11.60 -2.21
CA MET A 181 -20.60 -12.01 -3.59
C MET A 181 -21.83 -11.71 -4.47
N PRO A 182 -21.64 -11.51 -5.78
CA PRO A 182 -22.76 -11.40 -6.72
C PRO A 182 -23.70 -12.61 -6.60
N GLY A 183 -25.00 -12.36 -6.45
CA GLY A 183 -26.04 -13.39 -6.28
C GLY A 183 -26.30 -13.81 -4.82
N HIS A 184 -25.57 -13.25 -3.86
CA HIS A 184 -25.73 -13.50 -2.42
C HIS A 184 -26.18 -12.24 -1.65
N GLU A 185 -26.78 -11.29 -2.35
CA GLU A 185 -27.24 -10.02 -1.78
C GLU A 185 -28.21 -10.23 -0.61
N GLY A 186 -28.10 -9.36 0.40
CA GLY A 186 -28.96 -9.39 1.57
C GLY A 186 -28.69 -10.54 2.56
N LYS A 187 -27.64 -11.35 2.37
CA LYS A 187 -27.34 -12.49 3.25
C LYS A 187 -25.91 -12.44 3.80
N MET A 188 -25.74 -12.88 5.04
CA MET A 188 -24.42 -13.06 5.64
C MET A 188 -23.82 -14.42 5.34
N GLU A 189 -24.64 -15.47 5.31
CA GLU A 189 -24.25 -16.86 5.12
C GLU A 189 -23.10 -17.25 6.06
N ALA A 190 -23.28 -16.92 7.34
CA ALA A 190 -22.21 -16.90 8.34
C ALA A 190 -21.44 -18.23 8.47
N LEU A 191 -22.14 -19.37 8.36
CA LEU A 191 -21.59 -20.69 8.66
C LEU A 191 -21.01 -21.45 7.46
N ARG A 192 -21.17 -20.96 6.23
CA ARG A 192 -20.59 -21.65 5.06
C ARG A 192 -19.09 -21.36 4.94
N PRO A 193 -18.33 -22.25 4.27
CA PRO A 193 -16.96 -21.98 3.90
C PRO A 193 -16.82 -20.66 3.12
N ALA A 194 -15.82 -19.86 3.48
CA ALA A 194 -15.40 -18.70 2.69
C ALA A 194 -14.44 -19.15 1.59
N ASN A 195 -14.67 -18.69 0.37
CA ASN A 195 -13.76 -18.97 -0.73
C ASN A 195 -12.57 -17.98 -0.76
N ARG A 196 -11.56 -18.29 -1.57
CA ARG A 196 -10.33 -17.49 -1.70
C ARG A 196 -10.60 -16.04 -2.12
N ALA A 197 -11.57 -15.80 -3.00
CA ALA A 197 -11.94 -14.44 -3.41
C ALA A 197 -12.57 -13.63 -2.26
N GLU A 198 -13.46 -14.24 -1.48
CA GLU A 198 -14.06 -13.62 -0.29
C GLU A 198 -13.02 -13.32 0.77
N VAL A 199 -12.15 -14.30 1.05
CA VAL A 199 -11.03 -14.13 1.96
C VAL A 199 -10.13 -12.97 1.51
N ALA A 200 -9.77 -12.90 0.22
CA ALA A 200 -8.97 -11.80 -0.31
C ALA A 200 -9.65 -10.44 -0.12
N GLN A 201 -10.95 -10.33 -0.41
CA GLN A 201 -11.68 -9.08 -0.21
C GLN A 201 -11.77 -8.70 1.27
N ILE A 202 -12.02 -9.65 2.17
CA ILE A 202 -12.07 -9.43 3.63
C ILE A 202 -10.71 -8.94 4.13
N LEU A 203 -9.62 -9.60 3.73
CA LEU A 203 -8.26 -9.22 4.11
C LEU A 203 -7.87 -7.85 3.56
N TYR A 204 -8.25 -7.54 2.32
CA TYR A 204 -8.02 -6.22 1.74
C TYR A 204 -8.71 -5.13 2.56
N LYS A 205 -10.01 -5.29 2.84
CA LYS A 205 -10.79 -4.35 3.66
C LYS A 205 -10.22 -4.23 5.08
N MET A 206 -9.90 -5.36 5.73
CA MET A 206 -9.23 -5.40 7.04
C MET A 206 -7.93 -4.62 7.03
N MET A 207 -7.07 -4.84 6.03
CA MET A 207 -5.77 -4.17 5.92
C MET A 207 -5.91 -2.65 5.73
N GLN A 208 -6.91 -2.19 4.97
CA GLN A 208 -7.16 -0.74 4.85
C GLN A 208 -7.62 -0.15 6.19
N GLU A 209 -8.56 -0.80 6.87
CA GLU A 209 -9.07 -0.32 8.16
C GLU A 209 -8.02 -0.41 9.28
N ALA A 210 -7.17 -1.44 9.29
CA ALA A 210 -6.14 -1.62 10.31
C ALA A 210 -5.04 -0.54 10.23
N LYS A 211 -4.86 0.11 9.07
CA LYS A 211 -4.01 1.30 8.98
C LYS A 211 -4.64 2.50 9.67
N LEU A 212 -5.96 2.58 9.71
CA LEU A 212 -6.67 3.70 10.31
C LEU A 212 -6.91 3.48 11.81
N ASN A 213 -7.41 2.30 12.15
CA ASN A 213 -7.94 1.95 13.46
C ASN A 213 -7.47 0.55 13.88
N PRO A 214 -6.17 0.27 14.01
CA PRO A 214 -5.70 -1.03 14.47
C PRO A 214 -6.16 -1.29 15.92
N ASN A 215 -6.28 -2.56 16.30
CA ASN A 215 -6.44 -2.91 17.72
C ASN A 215 -5.19 -2.50 18.54
N ALA A 216 -5.28 -2.57 19.87
CA ALA A 216 -4.21 -2.07 20.75
C ALA A 216 -2.84 -2.72 20.49
N LYS A 217 -2.78 -4.04 20.36
CA LYS A 217 -1.51 -4.77 20.16
C LYS A 217 -0.92 -4.53 18.77
N LEU A 218 -1.77 -4.42 17.75
CA LEU A 218 -1.34 -4.02 16.42
C LEU A 218 -0.84 -2.58 16.41
N ALA A 219 -1.49 -1.66 17.11
CA ALA A 219 -1.06 -0.26 17.23
C ALA A 219 0.34 -0.14 17.88
N GLU A 220 0.67 -1.01 18.84
CA GLU A 220 1.97 -1.04 19.50
C GLU A 220 3.12 -1.46 18.58
N VAL A 221 2.86 -2.34 17.60
CA VAL A 221 3.88 -2.82 16.65
C VAL A 221 3.88 -2.02 15.34
N MET A 222 2.74 -1.45 14.96
CA MET A 222 2.57 -0.56 13.80
C MET A 222 3.01 0.87 14.11
N GLN A 223 4.19 1.02 14.72
CA GLN A 223 4.72 2.34 15.08
C GLN A 223 5.12 3.12 13.85
N LYS A 224 4.74 4.40 13.84
CA LYS A 224 5.11 5.34 12.79
C LYS A 224 6.61 5.60 12.88
N ARG A 225 7.30 5.53 11.75
CA ARG A 225 8.72 5.86 11.65
C ARG A 225 8.91 7.36 11.89
N THR A 226 9.95 7.73 12.62
CA THR A 226 10.27 9.13 12.91
C THR A 226 11.67 9.49 12.42
N ALA A 227 11.86 10.72 11.98
CA ALA A 227 13.16 11.25 11.60
C ALA A 227 13.22 12.78 11.82
N ASP A 228 14.42 13.35 11.79
CA ASP A 228 14.59 14.78 11.63
C ASP A 228 14.67 15.14 10.14
N GLY A 229 14.20 16.33 9.77
CA GLY A 229 14.21 16.78 8.38
C GLY A 229 13.37 18.02 8.11
N PHE A 230 13.06 18.22 6.82
CA PHE A 230 12.17 19.27 6.34
C PHE A 230 10.73 19.01 6.82
N ILE A 231 10.17 19.95 7.57
CA ILE A 231 8.77 19.86 7.99
C ILE A 231 7.89 20.20 6.78
N VAL A 232 7.05 19.25 6.37
CA VAL A 232 6.06 19.45 5.32
C VAL A 232 4.79 20.03 5.93
N ASP A 233 4.38 21.20 5.45
CA ASP A 233 3.20 21.88 5.95
C ASP A 233 1.89 21.20 5.51
N ASN A 234 0.85 21.34 6.35
CA ASN A 234 -0.52 20.88 6.10
C ASN A 234 -0.69 19.37 5.86
N VAL A 235 0.28 18.54 6.26
CA VAL A 235 0.14 17.09 6.24
C VAL A 235 -0.96 16.66 7.21
N LYS A 236 -1.91 15.86 6.71
CA LYS A 236 -2.94 15.24 7.55
C LYS A 236 -2.49 13.83 7.92
N VAL A 237 -2.61 13.47 9.20
CA VAL A 237 -2.33 12.11 9.67
C VAL A 237 -3.66 11.46 10.07
N GLN A 238 -3.94 10.28 9.52
CA GLN A 238 -5.12 9.47 9.81
C GLN A 238 -4.66 8.04 10.10
N GLY A 239 -4.75 7.60 11.36
CA GLY A 239 -4.14 6.34 11.79
C GLY A 239 -2.64 6.32 11.51
N SER A 240 -2.17 5.39 10.67
CA SER A 240 -0.81 5.28 10.15
C SER A 240 -0.60 5.95 8.80
N ILE A 241 -1.61 6.59 8.20
CA ILE A 241 -1.48 7.22 6.89
C ILE A 241 -1.16 8.71 7.03
N GLY A 242 -0.07 9.13 6.40
CA GLY A 242 0.27 10.53 6.17
C GLY A 242 -0.21 10.98 4.79
N ILE A 243 -0.94 12.08 4.72
CA ILE A 243 -1.50 12.64 3.48
C ILE A 243 -0.86 14.01 3.24
N ILE A 244 0.00 14.09 2.22
CA ILE A 244 0.56 15.34 1.73
C ILE A 244 -0.44 15.93 0.73
N PRO A 245 -1.04 17.11 0.96
CA PRO A 245 -2.05 17.64 0.05
C PRO A 245 -1.43 18.13 -1.27
N ALA A 246 -2.23 18.13 -2.34
CA ALA A 246 -1.87 18.82 -3.58
C ALA A 246 -1.56 20.30 -3.32
N GLY A 247 -0.64 20.87 -4.08
CA GLY A 247 -0.16 22.23 -3.89
C GLY A 247 0.94 22.39 -2.83
N THR A 248 1.26 21.33 -2.07
CA THR A 248 2.40 21.34 -1.14
C THR A 248 3.69 21.61 -1.88
N ILE A 249 4.56 22.41 -1.27
CA ILE A 249 5.85 22.81 -1.82
C ILE A 249 6.97 22.19 -0.98
N PHE A 250 7.91 21.50 -1.61
CA PHE A 250 9.09 20.97 -0.93
C PHE A 250 10.37 21.11 -1.78
N PRO A 251 11.55 21.18 -1.14
CA PRO A 251 12.83 21.43 -1.82
C PRO A 251 13.43 20.16 -2.40
N ILE A 252 13.74 20.11 -3.70
CA ILE A 252 14.49 19.01 -4.34
C ILE A 252 15.90 19.49 -4.73
N ARG A 253 16.88 18.59 -4.71
CA ARG A 253 18.25 18.84 -5.15
C ARG A 253 18.46 18.34 -6.57
N LEU A 254 18.64 19.25 -7.54
CA LEU A 254 18.90 18.87 -8.93
C LEU A 254 20.27 18.22 -9.10
N GLU A 255 20.32 17.10 -9.82
CA GLU A 255 21.56 16.47 -10.26
C GLU A 255 21.91 16.83 -11.70
N THR A 256 20.89 16.97 -12.55
CA THR A 256 21.04 17.49 -13.92
C THR A 256 20.92 19.01 -13.95
N VAL A 257 21.79 19.65 -14.73
CA VAL A 257 21.70 21.08 -15.02
C VAL A 257 20.61 21.33 -16.07
N VAL A 258 19.75 22.30 -15.78
CA VAL A 258 18.63 22.71 -16.64
C VAL A 258 18.72 24.21 -16.91
N GLY A 259 18.42 24.65 -18.12
CA GLY A 259 18.50 26.07 -18.43
C GLY A 259 17.77 26.51 -19.69
N SER A 260 17.37 27.78 -19.71
CA SER A 260 16.54 28.39 -20.77
C SER A 260 17.17 28.41 -22.17
N GLN A 261 18.47 28.12 -22.28
CA GLN A 261 19.24 28.19 -23.52
C GLN A 261 19.83 26.84 -23.93
N ILE A 262 19.84 25.87 -23.02
CA ILE A 262 20.52 24.59 -23.20
C ILE A 262 19.56 23.41 -23.13
N SER A 263 18.38 23.60 -22.55
CA SER A 263 17.36 22.57 -22.40
C SER A 263 16.31 22.70 -23.48
N SER A 264 15.76 21.56 -23.89
CA SER A 264 14.62 21.41 -24.78
C SER A 264 13.43 20.81 -24.04
N VAL A 265 12.23 21.00 -24.57
CA VAL A 265 11.05 20.28 -24.06
C VAL A 265 11.29 18.78 -24.23
N THR A 266 10.86 18.00 -23.24
CA THR A 266 11.09 16.55 -23.07
C THR A 266 12.47 16.14 -22.54
N ASP A 267 13.43 17.06 -22.40
CA ASP A 267 14.71 16.76 -21.76
C ASP A 267 14.48 16.18 -20.36
N ILE A 268 15.16 15.08 -20.07
CA ILE A 268 15.08 14.41 -18.78
C ILE A 268 15.88 15.21 -17.76
N TYR A 269 15.32 15.41 -16.58
CA TYR A 269 16.07 15.88 -15.42
C TYR A 269 16.02 14.83 -14.31
N THR A 270 17.08 14.76 -13.52
CA THR A 270 17.15 13.97 -12.29
C THR A 270 17.42 14.88 -11.09
N ALA A 271 16.89 14.47 -9.95
CA ALA A 271 17.02 15.16 -8.68
C ALA A 271 16.94 14.15 -7.53
N LYS A 272 17.29 14.58 -6.33
CA LYS A 272 17.08 13.82 -5.10
C LYS A 272 16.41 14.66 -4.04
N THR A 273 15.76 14.01 -3.08
CA THR A 273 15.38 14.68 -1.83
C THR A 273 16.65 15.06 -1.04
N PRO A 274 16.84 16.33 -0.64
CA PRO A 274 18.07 16.80 0.00
C PRO A 274 18.16 16.43 1.49
N GLN A 275 17.04 16.08 2.10
CA GLN A 275 16.89 15.68 3.50
C GLN A 275 15.57 14.90 3.63
N ASN A 276 15.34 14.26 4.78
CA ASN A 276 14.05 13.64 5.06
C ASN A 276 12.94 14.69 5.02
N TYR A 277 11.77 14.31 4.56
CA TYR A 277 10.54 15.08 4.70
C TYR A 277 9.71 14.47 5.81
N VAL A 278 9.24 15.31 6.74
CA VAL A 278 8.61 14.85 7.97
C VAL A 278 7.37 15.68 8.31
N THR A 279 6.48 15.13 9.12
CA THR A 279 5.37 15.91 9.71
C THR A 279 5.87 16.84 10.82
N LYS A 280 5.00 17.68 11.38
CA LYS A 280 5.33 18.52 12.55
C LYS A 280 5.71 17.68 13.78
N GLU A 281 5.10 16.51 13.90
CA GLU A 281 5.35 15.49 14.93
C GLU A 281 6.55 14.58 14.58
N LYS A 282 7.31 14.92 13.51
CA LYS A 282 8.50 14.21 13.04
C LYS A 282 8.25 12.82 12.44
N TYR A 283 7.02 12.49 12.03
CA TYR A 283 6.79 11.25 11.29
C TYR A 283 7.42 11.33 9.91
N LEU A 284 8.17 10.29 9.52
CA LEU A 284 8.88 10.22 8.25
C LEU A 284 7.92 10.00 7.08
N LEU A 285 7.92 10.94 6.13
CA LEU A 285 7.10 10.91 4.92
C LEU A 285 7.90 10.39 3.72
N ILE A 286 8.96 11.12 3.33
CA ILE A 286 9.83 10.75 2.21
C ILE A 286 11.27 10.80 2.72
N SER A 287 12.01 9.72 2.54
CA SER A 287 13.40 9.63 2.99
C SER A 287 14.31 10.56 2.19
N GLU A 288 15.39 11.01 2.83
CA GLU A 288 16.52 11.64 2.15
C GLU A 288 17.07 10.74 1.02
N ASN A 289 17.63 11.37 -0.01
CA ASN A 289 18.26 10.73 -1.16
C ASN A 289 17.32 9.87 -2.03
N SER A 290 16.01 9.96 -1.82
CA SER A 290 15.01 9.40 -2.74
C SER A 290 15.18 10.04 -4.11
N ASP A 291 15.27 9.21 -5.15
CA ASP A 291 15.50 9.63 -6.52
C ASP A 291 14.24 10.20 -7.14
N MET A 292 14.37 11.31 -7.84
CA MET A 292 13.29 12.00 -8.53
C MET A 292 13.66 12.17 -9.99
N LYS A 293 12.70 11.85 -10.87
CA LYS A 293 12.90 11.94 -12.32
C LYS A 293 11.70 12.57 -12.99
N GLY A 294 11.97 13.42 -13.96
CA GLY A 294 10.93 14.07 -14.72
C GLY A 294 11.44 14.64 -16.03
N GLN A 295 10.66 15.57 -16.58
CA GLN A 295 10.93 16.18 -17.87
C GLN A 295 10.82 17.69 -17.80
N VAL A 296 11.60 18.37 -18.64
CA VAL A 296 11.40 19.77 -18.99
C VAL A 296 10.10 19.86 -19.80
N LYS A 297 9.11 20.60 -19.30
CA LYS A 297 7.81 20.77 -19.98
C LYS A 297 7.71 22.07 -20.75
N TYR A 298 8.45 23.10 -20.33
CA TYR A 298 8.43 24.39 -20.98
C TYR A 298 9.80 25.04 -20.92
N VAL A 299 10.20 25.69 -22.01
CA VAL A 299 11.43 26.48 -22.12
C VAL A 299 11.10 27.78 -22.83
N GLN A 300 11.36 28.90 -22.15
CA GLN A 300 11.38 30.23 -22.76
C GLN A 300 12.82 30.74 -22.76
N PRO A 301 13.47 30.82 -23.93
CA PRO A 301 14.77 31.46 -24.03
C PRO A 301 14.65 32.97 -23.80
N ALA A 302 15.55 33.52 -22.96
CA ALA A 302 15.74 34.96 -22.85
C ALA A 302 16.29 35.54 -24.17
N LYS A 303 15.69 36.63 -24.65
CA LYS A 303 16.13 37.35 -25.87
C LYS A 303 16.62 38.76 -25.57
N LEU A 304 17.38 39.32 -26.50
CA LEU A 304 17.85 40.71 -26.46
C LEU A 304 16.63 41.66 -26.44
N PHE A 305 16.65 42.67 -25.56
CA PHE A 305 15.63 43.72 -25.45
C PHE A 305 14.19 43.34 -25.05
N LYS A 306 13.84 42.07 -24.81
CA LYS A 306 12.66 41.65 -24.01
C LYS A 306 12.59 40.12 -23.89
N THR A 307 12.42 39.66 -22.64
CA THR A 307 11.97 38.35 -22.08
C THR A 307 12.93 37.81 -21.03
N GLN A 308 12.40 37.46 -19.86
CA GLN A 308 13.13 36.66 -18.88
C GLN A 308 13.12 35.22 -19.35
N GLY A 309 14.25 34.54 -19.20
CA GLY A 309 14.31 33.10 -19.41
C GLY A 309 13.43 32.43 -18.38
N GLU A 310 12.80 31.34 -18.77
CA GLU A 310 11.98 30.54 -17.87
C GLU A 310 12.11 29.08 -18.28
N VAL A 311 12.15 28.19 -17.29
CA VAL A 311 12.03 26.75 -17.53
C VAL A 311 11.04 26.18 -16.54
N ILE A 312 10.10 25.36 -17.02
CA ILE A 312 9.21 24.58 -16.14
C ILE A 312 9.62 23.13 -16.24
N ILE A 313 9.99 22.55 -15.11
CA ILE A 313 10.22 21.12 -14.97
C ILE A 313 9.01 20.47 -14.32
N LYS A 314 8.68 19.25 -14.74
CA LYS A 314 7.62 18.42 -14.15
C LYS A 314 8.21 17.10 -13.68
N ASN A 315 8.11 16.82 -12.38
CA ASN A 315 8.41 15.49 -11.85
C ASN A 315 7.32 14.50 -12.25
N GLU A 316 7.72 13.27 -12.53
CA GLU A 316 6.80 12.20 -12.87
C GLU A 316 7.07 10.94 -12.04
N LEU A 317 8.30 10.72 -11.57
CA LEU A 317 8.70 9.53 -10.83
C LEU A 317 9.42 9.89 -9.53
N LEU A 318 9.15 9.14 -8.47
CA LEU A 318 9.89 9.08 -7.22
C LEU A 318 10.31 7.62 -6.99
N VAL A 319 11.59 7.38 -6.69
CA VAL A 319 12.09 6.07 -6.27
C VAL A 319 12.60 6.21 -4.84
N THR A 320 11.97 5.49 -3.91
CA THR A 320 12.36 5.51 -2.50
C THR A 320 13.59 4.62 -2.27
N PRO A 321 14.32 4.76 -1.14
CA PRO A 321 15.44 3.90 -0.81
C PRO A 321 15.10 2.41 -0.65
N ASN A 322 13.81 2.07 -0.53
CA ASN A 322 13.32 0.70 -0.50
C ASN A 322 12.99 0.17 -1.92
N ASP A 323 13.56 0.80 -2.96
CA ASP A 323 13.34 0.52 -4.38
C ASP A 323 11.87 0.62 -4.85
N GLN A 324 11.01 1.28 -4.07
CA GLN A 324 9.63 1.55 -4.49
C GLN A 324 9.62 2.69 -5.51
N ALA A 325 9.19 2.39 -6.75
CA ALA A 325 9.01 3.36 -7.81
C ALA A 325 7.53 3.81 -7.90
N VAL A 326 7.27 5.10 -7.71
CA VAL A 326 5.90 5.65 -7.63
C VAL A 326 5.78 6.90 -8.46
N MET A 327 4.63 7.05 -9.15
CA MET A 327 4.37 8.24 -9.94
C MET A 327 4.05 9.42 -9.01
N VAL A 328 4.89 10.45 -9.04
CA VAL A 328 4.69 11.65 -8.21
C VAL A 328 4.71 12.87 -9.11
N TYR A 329 3.55 13.49 -9.29
CA TYR A 329 3.40 14.64 -10.17
C TYR A 329 3.62 15.94 -9.42
N GLY A 330 4.63 16.70 -9.85
CA GLY A 330 4.90 18.04 -9.33
C GLY A 330 5.52 18.93 -10.39
N VAL A 331 5.46 20.24 -10.19
CA VAL A 331 6.04 21.23 -11.11
C VAL A 331 6.90 22.24 -10.37
N ALA A 332 8.00 22.64 -10.99
CA ALA A 332 8.82 23.76 -10.52
C ALA A 332 9.06 24.74 -11.66
N THR A 333 8.79 26.02 -11.41
CA THR A 333 9.11 27.11 -12.32
C THR A 333 10.47 27.69 -11.94
N LEU A 334 11.43 27.56 -12.85
CA LEU A 334 12.79 28.05 -12.69
C LEU A 334 12.89 29.43 -13.35
N GLY A 335 12.98 30.44 -12.51
CA GLY A 335 13.26 31.81 -12.91
C GLY A 335 14.76 32.12 -12.86
N PRO A 336 15.18 33.26 -13.43
CA PRO A 336 16.57 33.66 -13.42
C PRO A 336 17.02 34.09 -12.02
N ASP A 337 18.28 33.84 -11.69
CA ASP A 337 18.93 34.37 -10.47
C ASP A 337 18.71 35.89 -10.35
N LYS A 338 18.76 36.46 -9.14
CA LYS A 338 18.70 37.92 -8.96
C LYS A 338 19.88 38.57 -9.69
N ILE A 339 19.63 39.20 -10.84
CA ILE A 339 20.61 39.93 -11.65
C ILE A 339 20.37 41.44 -11.55
N GLY A 340 21.44 42.23 -11.54
CA GLY A 340 21.35 43.71 -11.51
C GLY A 340 20.56 44.30 -12.68
N PHE A 341 19.85 45.40 -12.41
CA PHE A 341 18.86 46.05 -13.29
C PHE A 341 19.35 46.25 -14.74
N TRP A 342 20.55 46.80 -14.92
CA TRP A 342 21.13 47.07 -16.24
C TRP A 342 21.36 45.79 -17.06
N ARG A 343 21.81 44.70 -16.43
CA ARG A 343 22.04 43.42 -17.14
C ARG A 343 20.72 42.77 -17.56
N LYS A 344 19.66 42.97 -16.78
CA LYS A 344 18.31 42.48 -17.03
C LYS A 344 17.65 43.13 -18.26
N ILE A 345 17.87 44.43 -18.48
CA ILE A 345 17.29 45.19 -19.60
C ILE A 345 17.96 44.87 -20.94
N PHE A 346 19.30 44.80 -20.97
CA PHE A 346 20.02 44.72 -22.24
C PHE A 346 20.24 43.30 -22.76
N LYS A 347 20.37 42.30 -21.88
CA LYS A 347 20.77 40.94 -22.28
C LYS A 347 19.70 39.86 -22.06
N GLY A 348 18.58 40.19 -21.42
CA GLY A 348 17.64 39.20 -20.92
C GLY A 348 18.24 38.36 -19.79
N ALA A 349 17.40 37.99 -18.82
CA ALA A 349 17.84 37.23 -17.66
C ALA A 349 17.77 35.72 -17.96
N LYS A 350 18.90 35.08 -18.24
CA LYS A 350 18.97 33.63 -18.55
C LYS A 350 18.74 32.80 -17.29
N VAL A 351 18.10 31.64 -17.46
CA VAL A 351 17.99 30.61 -16.43
C VAL A 351 19.04 29.54 -16.72
N LEU A 352 19.83 29.21 -15.71
CA LEU A 352 20.73 28.06 -15.72
C LEU A 352 20.92 27.61 -14.28
N THR A 353 20.54 26.38 -13.99
CA THR A 353 20.72 25.84 -12.64
C THR A 353 22.18 25.48 -12.40
N ARG A 354 22.56 25.39 -11.11
CA ARG A 354 23.88 24.91 -10.69
C ARG A 354 23.80 23.43 -10.33
N PRO A 355 24.90 22.67 -10.45
CA PRO A 355 24.97 21.33 -9.89
C PRO A 355 24.54 21.35 -8.43
N ASN A 356 23.68 20.40 -8.02
CA ASN A 356 23.13 20.30 -6.67
C ASN A 356 22.30 21.51 -6.20
N GLN A 357 21.82 22.36 -7.11
CA GLN A 357 20.95 23.47 -6.73
C GLN A 357 19.62 22.94 -6.14
N ILE A 358 19.22 23.54 -5.02
CA ILE A 358 17.90 23.31 -4.43
C ILE A 358 16.85 24.12 -5.20
N VAL A 359 15.78 23.45 -5.62
CA VAL A 359 14.61 24.07 -6.25
C VAL A 359 13.35 23.56 -5.58
N ASN A 360 12.32 24.41 -5.51
CA ASN A 360 11.06 24.04 -4.86
C ASN A 360 10.08 23.48 -5.88
N ILE A 361 9.60 22.27 -5.65
CA ILE A 361 8.57 21.64 -6.46
C ILE A 361 7.22 21.75 -5.77
N ARG A 362 6.18 22.09 -6.53
CA ARG A 362 4.78 22.10 -6.09
C ARG A 362 4.10 20.82 -6.57
N LEU A 363 3.53 20.06 -5.65
CA LEU A 363 2.74 18.87 -5.99
C LEU A 363 1.46 19.23 -6.75
N LEU A 364 1.12 18.42 -7.75
CA LEU A 364 -0.11 18.53 -8.53
C LEU A 364 -1.24 17.63 -8.01
N ALA A 365 -0.88 16.55 -7.33
CA ALA A 365 -1.80 15.58 -6.73
C ALA A 365 -1.41 15.35 -5.26
N PRO A 366 -2.35 14.94 -4.39
CA PRO A 366 -2.01 14.53 -3.04
C PRO A 366 -1.12 13.28 -3.07
N ILE A 367 -0.36 13.06 -2.00
CA ILE A 367 0.41 11.83 -1.80
C ILE A 367 -0.06 11.15 -0.52
N LYS A 368 -0.37 9.85 -0.56
CA LYS A 368 -0.70 9.03 0.61
C LYS A 368 0.43 8.07 0.93
N ILE A 369 0.88 8.09 2.18
CA ILE A 369 2.07 7.37 2.64
C ILE A 369 1.73 6.59 3.91
N ASP A 370 2.08 5.31 3.95
CA ASP A 370 2.09 4.54 5.20
C ASP A 370 3.30 4.93 6.04
N LEU A 371 3.04 5.53 7.20
CA LEU A 371 4.07 6.01 8.11
C LEU A 371 4.82 4.86 8.80
N THR A 372 4.32 3.62 8.77
CA THR A 372 4.95 2.46 9.42
C THR A 372 6.05 1.83 8.57
N ASN A 373 5.84 1.73 7.26
CA ASN A 373 6.75 1.04 6.33
C ASN A 373 7.26 1.96 5.20
N GLY A 374 6.62 3.11 4.98
CA GLY A 374 7.01 4.10 3.97
C GLY A 374 6.44 3.91 2.58
N TYR A 375 5.55 2.94 2.39
CA TYR A 375 4.91 2.71 1.10
C TYR A 375 4.03 3.88 0.72
N ILE A 376 4.20 4.37 -0.50
CA ILE A 376 3.35 5.41 -1.10
C ILE A 376 2.30 4.72 -1.98
N TYR A 377 1.02 5.04 -1.76
CA TYR A 377 -0.12 4.36 -2.42
C TYR A 377 -0.79 5.18 -3.53
N GLU A 378 -0.71 6.49 -3.43
CA GLU A 378 -1.42 7.44 -4.30
C GLU A 378 -0.67 8.75 -4.34
#